data_AF-A0A519IBK7-F1
#
_entry.id   AF-A0A519IBK7-F1
#
_cell.length_a   1.000
_cell.length_b   1.000
_cell.length_c   1.000
_cell.angle_alpha   90.00
_cell.angle_beta   90.00
_cell.angle_gamma   90.00
#
_symmetry.space_group_name_H-M   'P 1'
#
loop_
_entity.id
_entity.type
_entity.pdbx_description
1 polymer ?
#
loop_
_entity_poly.entity_id
_entity_poly.type
_entity_poly.pdbx_seq_one_letter_code
_entity_poly.pdbx_strand_id
1 'polypeptide(L)' 'YQDIPGFCRSVPLAEIAQHGHVLTPGRYVGAEAVENDDEAFADKMVKLTEKLGEQMAKGAELDAVIRQKLGGLGYEF' A
#
# COMPACT_ATOMS: atom_id res chain seq x y z
N TYR A 1 21.71 -5.83 -22.96
CA TYR A 1 20.66 -5.54 -21.96
C TYR A 1 20.58 -4.04 -21.77
N GLN A 2 19.59 -3.55 -21.04
CA GLN A 2 19.44 -2.13 -20.69
C GLN A 2 19.19 -2.02 -19.19
N ASP A 3 19.58 -0.90 -18.59
CA ASP A 3 19.35 -0.65 -17.18
C ASP A 3 17.87 -0.30 -16.95
N ILE A 4 17.22 -1.05 -16.07
CA ILE A 4 15.80 -0.93 -15.71
C ILE A 4 15.71 -0.75 -14.18
N PRO A 5 15.26 0.41 -13.68
CA PRO A 5 15.08 0.65 -12.25
C PRO A 5 14.23 -0.44 -11.59
N GLY A 6 14.67 -0.94 -10.44
CA GLY A 6 13.99 -2.04 -9.74
C GLY A 6 14.20 -3.45 -10.33
N PHE A 7 14.81 -3.59 -11.51
CA PHE A 7 14.99 -4.88 -12.18
C PHE A 7 16.47 -5.23 -12.49
N CYS A 8 17.18 -4.39 -13.24
CA CYS A 8 18.59 -4.64 -13.57
C CYS A 8 19.39 -3.36 -13.83
N ARG A 9 20.69 -3.37 -13.53
CA ARG A 9 21.58 -2.25 -13.84
C ARG A 9 23.02 -2.70 -14.06
N SER A 10 23.71 -2.07 -15.01
CA SER A 10 25.14 -2.12 -15.23
C SER A 10 25.86 -1.07 -14.39
N VAL A 11 26.86 -1.47 -13.61
CA VAL A 11 27.72 -0.53 -12.87
C VAL A 11 29.20 -0.90 -13.04
N PRO A 12 30.12 0.08 -13.12
CA PRO A 12 31.55 -0.19 -13.25
C PRO A 12 32.10 -0.79 -11.94
N LEU A 13 33.17 -1.59 -12.06
CA LEU A 13 33.83 -2.20 -10.89
C LEU A 13 34.32 -1.18 -9.85
N ALA A 14 34.66 0.04 -10.29
CA ALA A 14 35.05 1.13 -9.39
C ALA A 14 33.91 1.53 -8.43
N GLU A 15 32.65 1.52 -8.89
CA GLU A 15 31.46 1.82 -8.07
C GLU A 15 31.21 0.69 -7.06
N ILE A 16 31.36 -0.57 -7.49
CA ILE A 16 31.26 -1.74 -6.61
C ILE A 16 32.33 -1.71 -5.51
N ALA A 17 33.56 -1.30 -5.85
CA ALA A 17 34.67 -1.19 -4.91
C ALA A 17 34.41 -0.12 -3.83
N GLN A 18 33.79 1.01 -4.18
CA GLN A 18 33.39 2.04 -3.21
C GLN A 18 32.40 1.53 -2.16
N HIS A 19 31.60 0.52 -2.53
CA HIS A 19 30.64 -0.11 -1.63
C HIS A 19 31.17 -1.40 -0.97
N GLY A 20 32.49 -1.62 -0.97
CA GLY A 20 33.12 -2.76 -0.31
C GLY A 20 32.77 -4.09 -0.97
N HIS A 21 32.52 -4.09 -2.28
CA HIS A 21 32.13 -5.26 -3.06
C HIS A 21 30.80 -5.90 -2.63
N VAL A 22 29.97 -5.18 -1.86
CA VAL A 22 28.62 -5.64 -1.52
C VAL A 22 27.73 -5.55 -2.76
N LEU A 23 27.16 -6.67 -3.21
CA LEU A 23 26.36 -6.77 -4.44
C LEU A 23 24.85 -6.81 -4.20
N THR A 24 24.37 -6.24 -3.09
CA THR A 24 22.93 -6.20 -2.80
C THR A 24 22.21 -5.36 -3.86
N PRO A 25 21.24 -5.93 -4.62
CA PRO A 25 20.63 -5.24 -5.75
C PRO A 25 20.08 -3.85 -5.44
N GLY A 26 19.47 -3.66 -4.26
CA GLY A 26 18.93 -2.37 -3.82
C GLY A 26 19.95 -1.22 -3.75
N ARG A 27 21.26 -1.52 -3.71
CA ARG A 27 22.33 -0.51 -3.73
C ARG A 27 22.61 0.04 -5.13
N TYR A 28 22.27 -0.70 -6.18
CA TYR A 28 22.63 -0.35 -7.56
C TYR A 28 21.40 -0.17 -8.44
N VAL A 29 20.42 -1.06 -8.33
CA VAL A 29 19.29 -1.20 -9.25
C VAL A 29 18.21 -0.12 -9.04
N GLY A 30 18.24 0.61 -7.92
CA GLY A 30 17.21 1.60 -7.58
C GLY A 30 15.84 0.96 -7.34
N ALA A 31 14.81 1.79 -7.18
CA ALA A 31 13.41 1.34 -7.14
C ALA A 31 12.75 1.61 -8.49
N GLU A 32 11.81 0.76 -8.89
CA GLU A 32 10.91 1.06 -10.00
C GLU A 32 10.22 2.41 -9.71
N ALA A 33 10.09 3.23 -10.74
CA ALA A 33 9.32 4.47 -10.61
C ALA A 33 7.90 4.06 -10.26
N VAL A 34 7.49 4.32 -9.02
CA VAL A 34 6.08 4.24 -8.64
C VAL A 34 5.38 5.25 -9.56
N GLU A 35 4.36 4.82 -10.31
CA GLU A 35 3.44 5.77 -10.95
C GLU A 35 3.04 6.76 -9.85
N ASN A 36 3.49 8.01 -9.98
CA ASN A 36 3.00 9.05 -9.10
C ASN A 36 1.51 9.12 -9.37
N ASP A 37 0.73 8.63 -8.42
CA ASP A 37 -0.67 9.00 -8.31
C ASP A 37 -0.65 10.52 -8.25
N ASP A 38 -1.04 11.18 -9.35
CA ASP A 38 -1.04 12.64 -9.48
C ASP A 38 -1.98 13.31 -8.45
N GLU A 39 -2.76 12.51 -7.71
CA GLU A 39 -3.51 12.93 -6.53
C GLU A 39 -2.53 13.30 -5.41
N ALA A 40 -2.54 14.57 -5.01
CA ALA A 40 -1.78 15.02 -3.86
C ALA A 40 -2.12 14.12 -2.65
N PHE A 41 -1.11 13.70 -1.90
CA PHE A 41 -1.29 12.79 -0.76
C PHE A 41 -2.43 13.24 0.18
N ALA A 42 -2.58 14.57 0.38
CA ALA A 42 -3.66 15.14 1.17
C ALA A 42 -5.06 14.82 0.60
N ASP A 43 -5.27 15.00 -0.71
CA ASP A 43 -6.54 14.74 -1.38
C ASP A 43 -6.91 13.25 -1.31
N LYS A 44 -5.90 12.38 -1.54
CA LYS A 44 -6.05 10.92 -1.41
C LYS A 44 -6.45 10.52 0.01
N MET A 45 -5.82 11.11 1.03
CA MET A 45 -6.13 10.81 2.42
C MET A 45 -7.54 11.29 2.83
N VAL A 46 -7.99 12.45 2.32
CA VAL A 46 -9.37 12.93 2.54
C VAL A 46 -10.36 11.92 1.98
N LYS A 47 -10.22 11.57 0.69
CA LYS A 47 -11.11 10.63 0.01
C LYS A 47 -11.14 9.24 0.66
N LEU A 48 -9.98 8.72 1.05
CA LEU A 48 -9.90 7.42 1.72
C LEU A 48 -10.56 7.45 3.10
N THR A 49 -10.40 8.55 3.84
CA THR A 49 -10.98 8.70 5.18
C THR A 49 -12.50 8.87 5.13
N GLU A 50 -13.01 9.64 4.15
CA GLU A 50 -14.44 9.76 3.89
C GLU A 50 -15.06 8.39 3.56
N LYS A 51 -14.46 7.66 2.62
CA LYS A 51 -14.90 6.32 2.25
C LYS A 51 -14.86 5.34 3.43
N LEU A 52 -13.82 5.41 4.27
CA LEU A 52 -13.73 4.61 5.48
C LEU A 52 -14.87 4.94 6.45
N GLY A 53 -15.19 6.22 6.64
CA GLY A 53 -16.30 6.66 7.47
C GLY A 53 -17.66 6.13 7.00
N GLU A 54 -17.92 6.19 5.69
CA GLU A 54 -19.13 5.60 5.09
C GLU A 54 -19.24 4.09 5.34
N GLN A 55 -18.12 3.37 5.17
CA GLN A 55 -18.07 1.93 5.39
C GLN A 55 -18.31 1.57 6.86
N MET A 56 -17.76 2.35 7.79
CA MET A 56 -17.99 2.16 9.23
C MET A 56 -19.45 2.39 9.61
N ALA A 57 -20.07 3.46 9.09
CA ALA A 57 -21.48 3.74 9.32
C ALA A 57 -22.38 2.61 8.80
N LYS A 58 -22.11 2.12 7.59
CA LYS A 58 -22.82 0.97 7.00
C LYS A 58 -22.59 -0.32 7.81
N GLY A 59 -21.38 -0.53 8.33
CA GLY A 59 -21.08 -1.65 9.22
C GLY A 59 -21.94 -1.62 10.48
N ALA A 60 -22.01 -0.46 11.15
CA ALA A 60 -22.83 -0.29 12.35
C ALA A 60 -24.34 -0.51 12.09
N GLU A 61 -24.85 -0.04 10.94
CA GLU A 61 -26.23 -0.30 10.52
C GLU A 61 -26.48 -1.81 10.34
N LEU A 62 -25.60 -2.50 9.62
CA LEU A 62 -25.71 -3.93 9.39
C LEU A 62 -25.62 -4.74 10.69
N ASP A 63 -24.72 -4.35 11.59
CA ASP A 63 -24.59 -4.99 12.91
C ASP A 63 -25.87 -4.85 13.73
N ALA A 64 -26.50 -3.66 13.72
CA ALA A 64 -27.78 -3.45 14.38
C ALA A 64 -28.88 -4.34 13.80
N VAL A 65 -28.95 -4.46 12.47
CA VAL A 65 -29.89 -5.36 11.78
C VAL A 65 -29.63 -6.82 12.15
N ILE A 66 -28.37 -7.26 12.16
CA ILE A 66 -28.00 -8.63 12.53
C ILE A 66 -28.45 -8.94 13.96
N ARG A 67 -28.17 -8.04 14.92
CA ARG A 67 -28.60 -8.22 16.31
C ARG A 67 -30.11 -8.29 16.44
N GLN A 68 -30.84 -7.41 15.75
CA GLN A 68 -32.31 -7.45 15.75
C GLN A 68 -32.84 -8.78 15.22
N LYS A 69 -32.27 -9.29 14.12
CA LYS A 69 -32.68 -10.57 13.52
C LYS A 69 -32.36 -11.75 14.44
N LEU A 70 -31.18 -11.76 15.07
CA LEU A 70 -30.78 -12.82 15.99
C LEU A 70 -31.60 -12.80 17.28
N GLY A 71 -31.91 -11.62 17.82
CA GLY A 71 -32.84 -11.47 18.94
C GLY A 71 -34.23 -12.01 18.62
N GLY A 72 -34.74 -11.76 17.40
CA GLY A 72 -36.00 -12.35 16.92
C GLY A 72 -35.99 -13.88 16.79
N LEU A 73 -34.79 -14.50 16.73
CA LEU A 73 -34.60 -15.95 16.73
C LEU A 73 -34.27 -16.53 18.12
N GLY A 74 -34.19 -15.69 19.16
CA GLY A 74 -33.87 -16.09 20.53
C GLY A 74 -32.38 -16.10 20.87
N TYR A 75 -31.52 -15.51 20.04
CA TYR A 75 -30.07 -15.36 20.28
C TYR A 75 -29.72 -13.88 20.52
N GLU A 76 -29.82 -13.40 21.76
CA GLU A 76 -29.61 -11.99 22.14
C GLU A 76 -28.21 -11.76 22.73
N PHE A 77 -27.50 -10.71 22.29
CA PHE A 77 -26.18 -10.30 22.79
C PHE A 77 -25.88 -8.81 22.51
#